data_AF-A0A7S0HIW2-F1
#
_entry.id   AF-A0A7S0HIW2-F1
#
_cell.length_a   1.000
_cell.length_b   1.000
_cell.length_c   1.000
_cell.angle_alpha   90.00
_cell.angle_beta   90.00
_cell.angle_gamma   90.00
#
_symmetry.space_group_name_H-M   'P 1'
#
loop_
_entity.id
_entity.type
_entity.pdbx_description
1 polymer ?
#
loop_
_entity_poly.entity_id
_entity_poly.type
_entity_poly.pdbx_seq_one_letter_code
_entity_poly.pdbx_strand_id
1 'polypeptide(L)'
;MLPSASAETLPQSPSDVVLALREHFVGSATSDVDPFAVLRSSSAASAALHPDGLPVERPAFVLPGHTLLPGEHASFVFFEPRYRRLCELALHGQPPDGRFVHLATPQVKADVTPVGTLVSILRHDQLEDGRYVVECLAG
;
A
#
# COMPACT_ATOMS: atom_id res chain seq x y z
N MET A 1 30.71 -6.81 23.12
CA MET A 1 31.00 -5.37 22.97
C MET A 1 30.52 -4.96 21.60
N LEU A 2 29.46 -4.17 21.54
CA LEU A 2 28.92 -3.61 20.29
C LEU A 2 29.76 -2.38 19.90
N PRO A 3 30.09 -2.17 18.62
CA PRO A 3 30.77 -0.96 18.19
C PRO A 3 29.84 0.24 18.38
N SER A 4 30.35 1.26 19.06
CA SER A 4 29.68 2.53 19.33
C SER A 4 29.43 3.25 18.00
N ALA A 5 28.16 3.45 17.63
CA ALA A 5 27.80 4.26 16.47
C ALA A 5 28.27 5.70 16.75
N SER A 6 29.20 6.19 15.91
CA SER A 6 29.65 7.57 15.97
C SER A 6 28.49 8.47 15.56
N ALA A 7 28.27 9.57 16.30
CA ALA A 7 27.24 10.55 15.98
C ALA A 7 27.53 11.16 14.60
N GLU A 8 26.83 10.72 13.56
CA GLU A 8 26.88 11.32 12.25
C GLU A 8 26.46 12.78 12.36
N THR A 9 27.38 13.67 12.02
CA THR A 9 27.19 15.11 12.11
C THR A 9 26.16 15.50 11.03
N LEU A 10 25.03 16.08 11.44
CA LEU A 10 24.00 16.51 10.49
C LEU A 10 24.59 17.52 9.48
N PRO A 11 24.29 17.39 8.17
CA PRO A 11 24.83 18.28 7.15
C PRO A 11 24.34 19.72 7.38
N GLN A 12 25.25 20.69 7.33
CA GLN A 12 24.96 22.10 7.63
C GLN A 12 24.80 22.98 6.38
N SER A 13 25.07 22.43 5.20
CA SER A 13 24.89 23.13 3.93
C SER A 13 24.32 22.20 2.84
N PRO A 14 23.67 22.76 1.81
CA PRO A 14 23.20 21.97 0.65
C PRO A 14 24.33 21.20 -0.05
N SER A 15 25.55 21.78 -0.06
CA SER A 15 26.75 21.13 -0.57
C SER A 15 27.13 19.88 0.24
N ASP A 16 26.99 19.92 1.56
CA ASP A 16 27.31 18.79 2.44
C ASP A 16 26.31 17.64 2.22
N VAL A 17 25.04 17.97 2.00
CA VAL A 17 24.00 16.97 1.65
C VAL A 17 24.36 16.27 0.34
N VAL A 18 24.76 17.03 -0.69
CA VAL A 18 25.13 16.47 -2.00
C VAL A 18 26.39 15.59 -1.89
N LEU A 19 27.36 16.00 -1.07
CA LEU A 19 28.58 15.22 -0.85
C LEU A 19 28.27 13.91 -0.10
N ALA A 20 27.51 13.98 0.99
CA ALA A 20 27.11 12.81 1.78
C ALA A 20 26.29 11.81 0.95
N LEU A 21 25.39 12.30 0.10
CA LEU A 21 24.67 11.48 -0.86
C LEU A 21 25.65 10.83 -1.85
N ARG A 22 26.54 11.60 -2.48
CA ARG A 22 27.52 11.02 -3.42
C ARG A 22 28.36 9.93 -2.74
N GLU A 23 28.85 10.16 -1.53
CA GLU A 23 29.65 9.16 -0.81
C GLU A 23 28.85 7.89 -0.46
N HIS A 24 27.59 8.05 -0.04
CA HIS A 24 26.70 6.90 0.21
C HIS A 24 26.35 6.11 -1.06
N PHE A 25 26.23 6.79 -2.20
CA PHE A 25 25.83 6.19 -3.48
C PHE A 25 27.01 5.76 -4.38
N VAL A 26 28.27 6.07 -4.03
CA VAL A 26 29.49 5.68 -4.77
C VAL A 26 30.03 4.30 -4.37
N GLY A 27 29.59 3.76 -3.22
CA GLY A 27 29.83 2.36 -2.87
C GLY A 27 29.10 1.44 -3.83
N SER A 28 29.77 0.99 -4.90
CA SER A 28 29.38 -0.08 -5.83
C SER A 28 27.87 -0.29 -5.89
N ALA A 29 27.18 0.50 -6.71
CA ALA A 29 25.78 0.26 -7.05
C ALA A 29 25.63 -1.05 -7.84
N THR A 30 25.82 -2.19 -7.18
CA THR A 30 25.22 -3.48 -7.52
C THR A 30 23.79 -3.46 -6.99
N SER A 31 23.05 -2.43 -7.36
CA SER A 31 21.65 -2.30 -7.02
C SER A 31 20.91 -2.72 -8.26
N ASP A 32 20.51 -3.99 -8.33
CA ASP A 32 19.46 -4.47 -9.24
C ASP A 32 18.12 -3.72 -9.03
N VAL A 33 18.06 -2.80 -8.07
CA VAL A 33 16.91 -1.96 -7.76
C VAL A 33 16.90 -0.72 -8.66
N ASP A 34 15.89 -0.65 -9.54
CA ASP A 34 15.56 0.54 -10.32
C ASP A 34 15.13 1.68 -9.37
N PRO A 35 15.89 2.79 -9.27
CA PRO A 35 15.56 3.89 -8.36
C PRO A 35 14.22 4.55 -8.71
N PHE A 36 13.82 4.53 -9.99
CA PHE A 36 12.51 5.04 -10.37
C PHE A 36 11.39 4.09 -9.97
N ALA A 37 11.64 2.78 -9.88
CA ALA A 37 10.67 1.82 -9.33
C ALA A 37 10.42 2.10 -7.84
N VAL A 38 11.47 2.43 -7.08
CA VAL A 38 11.36 2.82 -5.67
C VAL A 38 10.55 4.11 -5.52
N LEU A 39 10.84 5.13 -6.33
CA LEU A 39 10.08 6.39 -6.31
C LEU A 39 8.61 6.20 -6.69
N ARG A 40 8.32 5.38 -7.70
CA ARG A 40 6.94 5.03 -8.09
C ARG A 40 6.21 4.31 -6.95
N SER A 41 6.86 3.35 -6.30
CA SER A 41 6.30 2.63 -5.16
C SER A 41 6.03 3.56 -3.98
N SER A 42 6.97 4.44 -3.64
CA SER A 42 6.82 5.44 -2.57
C SER A 42 5.69 6.43 -2.87
N SER A 43 5.57 6.89 -4.11
CA SER A 43 4.49 7.78 -4.55
C SER A 43 3.13 7.09 -4.45
N ALA A 44 3.03 5.83 -4.88
CA ALA A 44 1.81 5.04 -4.78
C ALA A 44 1.39 4.81 -3.32
N ALA A 45 2.34 4.53 -2.43
CA ALA A 45 2.09 4.40 -1.01
C ALA A 45 1.60 5.72 -0.38
N SER A 46 2.21 6.85 -0.76
CA SER A 46 1.77 8.17 -0.30
C SER A 46 0.35 8.49 -0.75
N ALA A 47 0.01 8.22 -2.02
CA ALA A 47 -1.34 8.43 -2.56
C ALA A 47 -2.38 7.47 -1.98
N ALA A 48 -1.96 6.30 -1.49
CA ALA A 48 -2.82 5.39 -0.75
C ALA A 48 -3.13 5.92 0.66
N LEU A 49 -2.11 6.41 1.40
CA LEU A 49 -2.28 6.95 2.76
C LEU A 49 -2.98 8.32 2.80
N HIS A 50 -2.91 9.08 1.71
CA HIS A 50 -3.50 10.41 1.60
C HIS A 50 -4.35 10.53 0.33
N PRO A 51 -5.54 9.90 0.32
CA PRO A 51 -6.41 9.92 -0.85
C PRO A 51 -7.06 11.31 -1.03
N ASP A 52 -6.78 11.96 -2.16
CA ASP A 52 -7.53 13.14 -2.58
C ASP A 52 -8.89 12.72 -3.16
N GLY A 53 -9.98 13.28 -2.61
CA GLY A 53 -11.33 13.10 -3.14
C GLY A 53 -11.82 11.64 -3.09
N LEU A 54 -12.41 11.23 -1.97
CA LEU A 54 -13.02 9.90 -1.88
C LEU A 54 -14.40 9.89 -2.60
N PRO A 55 -14.61 9.00 -3.59
CA PRO A 55 -15.93 8.71 -4.13
C PRO A 55 -16.87 8.25 -3.02
N VAL A 56 -18.16 8.58 -3.18
CA VAL A 56 -19.20 8.30 -2.19
C VAL A 56 -19.43 6.80 -2.00
N GLU A 57 -19.23 5.98 -3.04
CA GLU A 57 -19.46 4.53 -3.01
C GLU A 57 -18.19 3.74 -3.30
N ARG A 58 -17.99 2.65 -2.54
CA ARG A 58 -16.82 1.78 -2.61
C ARG A 58 -17.21 0.31 -2.48
N PRO A 59 -16.52 -0.61 -3.18
CA PRO A 59 -16.63 -2.03 -2.89
C PRO A 59 -16.26 -2.30 -1.42
N ALA A 60 -17.11 -3.02 -0.70
CA ALA A 60 -16.85 -3.42 0.68
C ALA A 60 -16.42 -4.88 0.72
N PHE A 61 -15.23 -5.13 1.24
CA PHE A 61 -14.70 -6.47 1.47
C PHE A 61 -14.90 -6.84 2.93
N VAL A 62 -15.38 -8.06 3.16
CA VAL A 62 -15.42 -8.66 4.49
C VAL A 62 -14.49 -9.86 4.45
N LEU A 63 -13.21 -9.67 4.79
CA LEU A 63 -12.24 -10.77 4.84
C LEU A 63 -12.32 -11.46 6.22
N PRO A 64 -12.89 -12.68 6.32
CA PRO A 64 -13.11 -13.31 7.62
C PRO A 64 -11.77 -13.58 8.33
N GLY A 65 -11.68 -13.23 9.60
CA GLY A 65 -10.49 -13.47 10.42
C GLY A 65 -9.31 -12.54 10.12
N HIS A 66 -9.47 -11.54 9.25
CA HIS A 66 -8.47 -10.52 8.99
C HIS A 66 -8.96 -9.14 9.43
N THR A 67 -8.10 -8.42 10.15
CA THR A 67 -8.25 -6.99 10.40
C THR A 67 -7.06 -6.30 9.76
N LEU A 68 -7.30 -5.22 9.03
CA LEU A 68 -6.26 -4.39 8.44
C LEU A 68 -6.25 -3.05 9.15
N LEU A 69 -5.09 -2.68 9.69
CA LEU A 69 -4.88 -1.39 10.33
C LEU A 69 -4.26 -0.40 9.33
N PRO A 70 -4.55 0.91 9.43
CA PRO A 70 -3.91 1.91 8.59
C PRO A 70 -2.37 1.80 8.63
N GLY A 71 -1.73 1.84 7.47
CA GLY A 71 -0.30 1.64 7.27
C GLY A 71 0.13 0.20 7.02
N GLU A 72 -0.75 -0.79 7.22
CA GLU A 72 -0.40 -2.19 7.01
C GLU A 72 -0.38 -2.58 5.53
N HIS A 73 0.71 -3.25 5.13
CA HIS A 73 0.78 -3.98 3.87
C HIS A 73 0.18 -5.37 4.02
N ALA A 74 -0.63 -5.78 3.04
CA ALA A 74 -1.20 -7.11 3.02
C ALA A 74 -1.29 -7.65 1.59
N SER A 75 -1.12 -8.96 1.45
CA SER A 75 -1.27 -9.68 0.19
C SER A 75 -2.43 -10.64 0.27
N PHE A 76 -3.31 -10.63 -0.74
CA PHE A 76 -4.47 -11.50 -0.79
C PHE A 76 -4.55 -12.27 -2.09
N VAL A 77 -5.10 -13.48 -2.01
CA VAL A 77 -5.50 -14.27 -3.17
C VAL A 77 -7.02 -14.37 -3.16
N PHE A 78 -7.68 -13.66 -4.08
CA PHE A 78 -9.13 -13.71 -4.22
C PHE A 78 -9.53 -14.80 -5.21
N PHE A 79 -10.04 -15.91 -4.67
CA PHE A 79 -10.53 -17.04 -5.46
C PHE A 79 -12.05 -17.16 -5.46
N GLU A 80 -12.73 -16.71 -4.40
CA GLU A 80 -14.20 -16.77 -4.37
C GLU A 80 -14.80 -15.79 -5.40
N PRO A 81 -15.84 -16.20 -6.16
CA PRO A 81 -16.45 -15.36 -7.20
C PRO A 81 -16.88 -13.98 -6.71
N ARG A 82 -17.36 -13.88 -5.45
CA ARG A 82 -17.76 -12.60 -4.85
C ARG A 82 -16.59 -11.61 -4.71
N TYR A 83 -15.42 -12.07 -4.26
CA TYR A 83 -14.25 -11.21 -4.09
C TYR A 83 -13.60 -10.88 -5.42
N ARG A 84 -13.64 -11.81 -6.38
CA ARG A 84 -13.20 -11.54 -7.76
C ARG A 84 -14.00 -10.38 -8.37
N ARG A 85 -15.34 -10.42 -8.25
CA ARG A 85 -16.20 -9.34 -8.74
C ARG A 85 -15.95 -8.01 -8.02
N LEU A 86 -15.73 -8.03 -6.70
CA LEU A 86 -15.41 -6.81 -5.95
C LEU A 86 -14.04 -6.24 -6.33
N CYS A 87 -13.07 -7.10 -6.65
CA CYS A 87 -11.76 -6.70 -7.14
C CYS A 87 -11.87 -6.06 -8.53
N GLU A 88 -12.66 -6.66 -9.43
CA GLU A 88 -12.99 -6.06 -10.73
C GLU A 88 -13.68 -4.70 -10.59
N LEU A 89 -14.61 -4.55 -9.63
CA LEU A 89 -15.25 -3.26 -9.36
C LEU A 89 -14.25 -2.22 -8.82
N ALA A 90 -13.29 -2.61 -7.99
CA ALA A 90 -12.25 -1.70 -7.51
C ALA A 90 -11.29 -1.28 -8.65
N LEU A 91 -10.87 -2.22 -9.49
CA LEU A 91 -9.88 -2.01 -10.54
C LEU A 91 -10.46 -1.38 -11.81
N HIS A 92 -11.71 -1.68 -12.15
CA HIS A 92 -12.34 -1.33 -13.43
C HIS A 92 -13.69 -0.62 -13.28
N GLY A 93 -14.12 -0.34 -12.05
CA GLY A 93 -15.35 0.41 -11.77
C GLY A 93 -15.28 1.86 -12.21
N GLN A 94 -16.25 2.67 -11.78
CA GLN A 94 -16.30 4.09 -12.09
C GLN A 94 -16.44 4.91 -10.79
N PRO A 95 -15.40 5.64 -10.36
CA PRO A 95 -14.06 5.69 -10.95
C PRO A 95 -13.24 4.41 -10.67
N PRO A 96 -12.37 3.97 -11.61
CA PRO A 96 -11.45 2.87 -11.39
C PRO A 96 -10.21 3.42 -10.69
N ASP A 97 -10.08 3.20 -9.39
CA ASP A 97 -8.96 3.73 -8.61
C ASP A 97 -8.32 2.67 -7.69
N GLY A 98 -8.72 1.41 -7.85
CA GLY A 98 -8.12 0.28 -7.16
C GLY A 98 -8.34 0.28 -5.65
N ARG A 99 -9.29 1.06 -5.12
CA ARG A 99 -9.55 1.10 -3.67
C ARG A 99 -10.84 0.43 -3.27
N PHE A 100 -10.83 -0.17 -2.09
CA PHE A 100 -11.98 -0.81 -1.44
C PHE A 100 -11.97 -0.54 0.06
N VAL A 101 -13.10 -0.76 0.72
CA VAL A 101 -13.19 -0.67 2.19
C VAL A 101 -13.17 -2.07 2.76
N HIS A 102 -12.24 -2.36 3.66
CA HIS A 102 -12.23 -3.61 4.43
C HIS A 102 -13.01 -3.43 5.73
N LEU A 103 -14.01 -4.28 5.93
CA LEU A 103 -14.82 -4.33 7.14
C LEU A 103 -14.33 -5.48 8.02
N ALA A 104 -13.84 -5.16 9.22
CA ALA A 104 -13.31 -6.14 10.16
C ALA A 104 -14.37 -7.14 10.65
N THR A 105 -15.65 -6.72 10.71
CA THR A 105 -16.76 -7.59 11.11
C THR A 105 -17.98 -7.41 10.21
N PRO A 106 -18.66 -8.51 9.81
CA PRO A 106 -19.96 -8.42 9.14
C PRO A 106 -21.09 -8.03 10.10
N GLN A 107 -20.90 -8.28 11.41
CA GLN A 107 -21.88 -7.96 12.43
C GLN A 107 -21.54 -6.61 13.06
N VAL A 108 -22.37 -5.64 12.74
CA VAL A 108 -22.41 -4.35 13.39
C VAL A 108 -23.61 -4.41 14.33
N LYS A 109 -23.40 -4.13 15.63
CA LYS A 109 -24.54 -3.97 16.56
C LYS A 109 -25.40 -2.82 16.03
N ALA A 110 -26.73 -2.92 16.20
CA ALA A 110 -27.69 -1.98 15.62
C ALA A 110 -27.40 -0.50 15.91
N ASP A 111 -26.70 -0.21 17.01
CA ASP A 111 -26.39 1.16 17.46
C ASP A 111 -24.93 1.60 17.21
N VAL A 112 -24.16 0.83 16.43
CA VAL A 112 -22.76 1.13 16.12
C VAL A 112 -22.65 1.46 14.64
N THR A 113 -22.00 2.57 14.30
CA THR A 113 -21.64 2.84 12.90
C THR A 113 -20.54 1.88 12.48
N PRO A 114 -20.69 1.11 11.38
CA PRO A 114 -19.62 0.27 10.88
C PRO A 114 -18.41 1.13 10.53
N VAL A 115 -17.26 0.79 11.09
CA VAL A 115 -15.98 1.38 10.70
C VAL A 115 -15.23 0.34 9.88
N GLY A 116 -14.65 0.79 8.77
CA GLY A 116 -13.78 0.00 7.92
C GLY A 116 -12.49 0.75 7.64
N THR A 117 -11.51 0.01 7.16
CA THR A 117 -10.22 0.55 6.74
C THR A 117 -10.25 0.73 5.23
N LEU A 118 -9.88 1.91 4.74
CA LEU A 118 -9.68 2.09 3.31
C LEU A 118 -8.42 1.31 2.90
N VAL A 119 -8.50 0.60 1.78
CA VAL A 119 -7.42 -0.23 1.28
C VAL A 119 -7.22 0.07 -0.19
N SER A 120 -5.99 0.37 -0.56
CA SER A 120 -5.57 0.60 -1.94
C SER A 120 -4.82 -0.62 -2.47
N ILE A 121 -5.22 -1.10 -3.65
CA ILE A 121 -4.48 -2.13 -4.39
C ILE A 121 -3.29 -1.45 -5.07
N LEU A 122 -2.09 -1.80 -4.63
CA LEU A 122 -0.83 -1.27 -5.18
C LEU A 122 -0.40 -2.05 -6.42
N ARG A 123 -0.57 -3.38 -6.39
CA ARG A 123 -0.23 -4.30 -7.49
C ARG A 123 -1.27 -5.40 -7.56
N HIS A 124 -1.52 -5.90 -8.77
CA HIS A 124 -2.39 -7.04 -8.98
C HIS A 124 -1.95 -7.85 -10.19
N ASP A 125 -2.16 -9.16 -10.12
CA ASP A 125 -2.03 -10.09 -11.23
C ASP A 125 -3.29 -10.95 -11.32
N GLN A 126 -3.87 -11.07 -12.51
CA GLN A 126 -4.97 -11.98 -12.79
C GLN A 126 -4.42 -13.29 -13.35
N LEU A 127 -4.70 -14.41 -12.68
CA LEU A 127 -4.28 -15.74 -13.12
C LEU A 127 -5.20 -16.27 -14.23
N GLU A 128 -4.75 -17.31 -14.95
CA GLU A 128 -5.50 -17.92 -16.06
C GLU A 128 -6.87 -18.50 -15.64
N ASP A 129 -7.00 -18.94 -14.39
CA ASP A 129 -8.27 -19.40 -13.81
C ASP A 129 -9.17 -18.25 -13.28
N GLY A 130 -8.70 -17.01 -13.47
CA GLY A 130 -9.35 -15.77 -13.12
C GLY A 130 -9.28 -15.39 -11.64
N ARG A 131 -8.46 -16.08 -10.83
CA ARG A 131 -8.11 -15.61 -9.49
C ARG A 131 -7.30 -14.33 -9.56
N TYR A 132 -7.45 -13.46 -8.57
CA TYR A 132 -6.61 -12.27 -8.42
C TYR A 132 -5.60 -12.47 -7.29
N VAL A 133 -4.34 -12.17 -7.55
CA VAL A 133 -3.30 -11.96 -6.54
C VAL A 133 -3.12 -10.47 -6.41
N VAL A 134 -3.30 -9.92 -5.20
CA VAL A 134 -3.21 -8.47 -4.97
C VAL A 134 -2.24 -8.16 -3.83
N GLU A 135 -1.48 -7.08 -3.99
CA GLU A 135 -0.72 -6.43 -2.93
C GLU A 135 -1.39 -5.11 -2.59
N CYS A 136 -1.68 -4.91 -1.31
CA CYS A 136 -2.48 -3.82 -0.81
C CYS A 136 -1.75 -3.04 0.28
N LEU A 137 -2.15 -1.78 0.44
CA LEU A 137 -1.82 -0.93 1.58
C LEU A 137 -3.10 -0.38 2.18
N ALA A 138 -3.26 -0.56 3.48
CA ALA A 138 -4.31 0.07 4.27
C ALA A 138 -3.95 1.53 4.54
N GLY A 139 -4.88 2.46 4.31
CA GLY A 139 -4.64 3.90 4.33
C GLY A 139 -5.81 4.66 3.76
#